data_AF-A0A3S0E7F6-F1
#
_entry.id   AF-A0A3S0E7F6-F1
#
_cell.length_a   1.000
_cell.length_b   1.000
_cell.length_c   1.000
_cell.angle_alpha   90.00
_cell.angle_beta   90.00
_cell.angle_gamma   90.00
#
_symmetry.space_group_name_H-M   'P 1'
#
loop_
_entity.id
_entity.type
_entity.pdbx_description
1 polymer ?
#
loop_
_entity_poly.entity_id
_entity_poly.type
_entity_poly.pdbx_seq_one_letter_code
_entity_poly.pdbx_strand_id
1 'polypeptide(L)' 'MQLNPSEISDLIKSRIQNLQLSANARTEGTVVSVTDGICRIHGLSDAMQGEM' A
#
# COMPACT_ATOMS: atom_id res chain seq x y z
N MET A 1 -9.15 -0.36 29.37
CA MET A 1 -7.97 -0.98 28.74
C MET A 1 -6.87 0.07 28.70
N GLN A 2 -5.85 -0.10 29.53
CA GLN A 2 -4.70 0.80 29.61
C GLN A 2 -3.68 0.28 28.57
N LEU A 3 -3.51 0.98 27.45
CA LEU A 3 -2.42 0.63 26.54
C LEU A 3 -1.10 1.01 27.20
N ASN A 4 -0.27 0.01 27.50
CA ASN A 4 1.08 0.24 27.99
C ASN A 4 1.95 0.73 26.81
N PRO A 5 2.61 1.90 26.91
CA PRO A 5 3.49 2.41 25.85
C PRO A 5 4.59 1.43 25.42
N SER A 6 5.02 0.56 26.35
CA SER A 6 6.01 -0.49 26.09
C SER A 6 5.51 -1.54 25.09
N GLU A 7 4.26 -1.97 25.19
CA GLU A 7 3.68 -2.97 24.27
C GLU A 7 3.56 -2.42 22.84
N ILE A 8 3.17 -1.15 22.71
CA ILE A 8 3.12 -0.48 21.41
C ILE A 8 4.52 -0.39 20.80
N SER A 9 5.52 -0.06 21.62
CA SER A 9 6.91 0.08 21.17
C SER A 9 7.48 -1.26 20.69
N ASP A 10 7.21 -2.34 21.41
CA ASP A 10 7.69 -3.68 21.05
C ASP A 10 6.97 -4.22 19.81
N LEU A 11 5.68 -3.94 19.64
CA LEU A 11 4.94 -4.25 18.42
C LEU A 11 5.51 -3.54 17.19
N ILE A 12 5.83 -2.25 17.31
CA ILE A 12 6.44 -1.47 16.22
C ILE A 12 7.84 -2.02 15.88
N LYS A 13 8.69 -2.28 16.89
CA LYS A 13 10.01 -2.89 16.67
C LYS A 13 9.92 -4.23 15.94
N SER A 14 8.99 -5.09 16.34
CA SER A 14 8.76 -6.37 15.68
C SER A 14 8.34 -6.21 14.21
N ARG A 15 7.46 -5.25 13.90
CA ARG A 15 7.08 -4.98 12.50
C ARG A 15 8.25 -4.46 11.65
N ILE A 16 9.10 -3.60 12.23
CA ILE A 16 10.29 -3.08 11.54
C ILE A 16 11.31 -4.21 11.29
N GLN A 17 11.57 -5.06 12.27
CA GLN A 17 12.50 -6.19 12.12
C GLN A 17 12.06 -7.19 11.04
N ASN A 18 10.76 -7.39 10.89
CA ASN A 18 10.19 -8.30 9.90
C ASN A 18 9.91 -7.64 8.54
N LEU A 19 10.28 -6.38 8.35
CA LEU A 19 10.04 -5.68 7.09
C LEU A 19 11.02 -6.18 6.02
N GLN A 20 10.51 -6.78 4.95
CA GLN A 20 11.30 -7.16 3.79
C GLN A 20 11.57 -5.94 2.92
N LEU A 21 12.84 -5.55 2.77
CA LEU A 21 13.29 -4.39 1.99
C LEU A 21 13.56 -4.71 0.51
N SER A 22 13.06 -5.82 0.00
CA SER A 22 13.28 -6.20 -1.40
C SER A 22 12.51 -5.29 -2.36
N ALA A 23 13.18 -4.90 -3.44
CA ALA A 23 12.52 -4.22 -4.55
C ALA A 23 11.62 -5.21 -5.28
N ASN A 24 10.32 -4.94 -5.31
CA ASN A 24 9.34 -5.71 -6.06
C ASN A 24 8.96 -4.91 -7.31
N ALA A 25 9.21 -5.47 -8.50
CA ALA A 25 8.70 -4.88 -9.74
C ALA A 25 7.18 -5.02 -9.77
N ARG A 26 6.47 -3.93 -10.05
CA ARG A 26 5.02 -3.89 -10.18
C ARG A 26 4.64 -3.10 -11.41
N THR A 27 3.47 -3.41 -11.96
CA THR A 27 2.89 -2.67 -13.07
C THR A 27 2.33 -1.36 -12.54
N GLU A 28 2.71 -0.25 -13.18
CA GLU A 28 2.32 1.10 -12.75
C GLU A 28 1.50 1.78 -13.85
N GLY A 29 0.76 2.81 -13.46
CA GLY A 29 0.02 3.65 -14.38
C GLY A 29 -0.05 5.09 -13.88
N THR A 30 -0.45 5.99 -14.76
CA THR A 30 -0.58 7.42 -14.47
C THR A 30 -2.05 7.82 -14.54
N VAL A 31 -2.51 8.57 -13.54
CA VAL A 31 -3.85 9.15 -13.54
C VAL A 31 -3.93 10.22 -14.62
N VAL A 32 -4.87 10.07 -15.55
CA VAL A 32 -5.11 10.99 -16.66
C VAL A 32 -6.22 11.99 -16.32
N SER A 33 -7.25 11.54 -15.61
CA SER A 33 -8.37 12.42 -15.23
C SER A 33 -9.07 11.92 -13.98
N VAL A 34 -9.67 12.85 -13.24
CA VAL A 34 -10.54 12.57 -12.09
C VAL A 34 -11.80 13.41 -12.22
N THR A 35 -12.97 12.79 -12.15
CA THR A 35 -14.27 13.48 -12.22
C THR A 35 -15.31 12.69 -11.44
N ASP A 36 -16.03 13.34 -10.52
CA ASP A 36 -17.12 12.76 -9.73
C ASP A 36 -16.80 11.40 -9.08
N GLY A 37 -15.58 11.26 -8.55
CA GLY A 37 -15.12 10.02 -7.91
C GLY A 37 -14.67 8.92 -8.87
N ILE A 38 -14.67 9.19 -10.18
CA ILE A 38 -14.14 8.28 -11.21
C ILE A 38 -12.76 8.77 -11.66
N CYS A 39 -11.76 7.88 -11.57
CA CYS A 39 -10.41 8.11 -12.07
C CYS A 39 -10.18 7.34 -13.37
N ARG A 40 -9.58 7.98 -14.38
CA ARG A 40 -9.08 7.31 -15.58
C ARG A 40 -7.57 7.15 -15.47
N ILE A 41 -7.09 5.93 -15.61
CA ILE A 41 -5.67 5.60 -15.50
C ILE A 41 -5.18 5.10 -16.88
N HIS A 42 -4.01 5.57 -17.30
CA HIS A 42 -3.28 5.05 -18.45
C HIS A 42 -2.11 4.21 -17.97
N GLY A 43 -1.92 3.02 -18.55
CA GLY A 43 -0.97 2.02 -18.07
C GLY A 43 -1.68 0.87 -17.35
N LEU A 44 -1.09 0.35 -16.26
CA LEU A 44 -1.62 -0.79 -15.50
C LEU A 44 -2.02 -1.99 -16.38
N SER A 45 -1.12 -2.38 -17.29
CA SER A 45 -1.38 -3.40 -18.32
C SER A 45 -1.79 -4.77 -17.77
N ASP A 46 -1.39 -5.08 -16.54
CA ASP A 46 -1.66 -6.37 -15.89
C ASP A 46 -2.84 -6.29 -14.89
N ALA A 47 -3.54 -5.15 -14.80
CA ALA A 47 -4.64 -4.99 -13.85
C ALA A 47 -5.85 -5.86 -14.23
N MET A 48 -6.43 -6.51 -13.24
CA MET A 48 -7.63 -7.35 -13.40
C MET A 48 -8.91 -6.58 -13.06
N GLN A 49 -10.03 -7.00 -13.66
CA GLN A 49 -11.33 -6.39 -13.35
C GLN A 49 -11.68 -6.62 -11.86
N GLY A 50 -11.90 -5.53 -11.12
CA GLY A 50 -12.26 -5.58 -9.70
C GLY A 50 -11.07 -5.69 -8.74
N GLU A 51 -9.85 -5.51 -9.22
CA GLU A 51 -8.66 -5.33 -8.38
C GLU A 51 -8.73 -4.03 -7.55
N MET A 52 -8.16 -4.05 -6.34
CA MET A 52 -8.12 -2.92 -5.40
C MET A 52 -6.82 -2.11 -5.50
#